data_AF-A0AAD1TJN9-F1
#
_entry.id   AF-A0AAD1TJN9-F1
#
_cell.length_a   1.000
_cell.length_b   1.000
_cell.length_c   1.000
_cell.angle_alpha   90.00
_cell.angle_beta   90.00
_cell.angle_gamma   90.00
#
_symmetry.space_group_name_H-M   'P 1'
#
loop_
_entity.id
_entity.type
_entity.pdbx_description
1 polymer ?
#
loop_
_entity_poly.entity_id
_entity_poly.type
_entity_poly.pdbx_seq_one_letter_code
_entity_poly.pdbx_strand_id
1 'polypeptide(L)'
;MLWKITSRALRLWKPPPLHHHALRPVSLSVYPQAGLADERLQIKVQGLSPRQQVTLRALVVDDQDCLFDSCAHYEADNSGLIDLERDPSHGGDYSGVLPMGPLWSLSPSVMEKPYKRLEKKDVQKLPMVLELLVHKGHLNPTAIPGEVTARVKVHRLFCGPGVRRIRLREGMVRGTLFLPPGEGPFPGVIDMFGDDGGLVEYRSSLLASRGFAALALPYVAFEDLPPAMTEFHMDYFEQAADFLARHPKVRGPGVAVIGTGKGADLALSMITFLPQVVAAVSISGCCANTAASLRFRNFTMPALQYNMNRVKILDSAVFDVFEALDDPLNPSNSQCLIPVEKADGHFLFIVGEDDCNWKSSVYAKALAHRLQENDKENFTLLTYPGAGHRIDPPCSPFCYTTIDRVLGVPIVGGGQLEAHCRAQEDSWAKATTIKEALAKWEEKTGQKAAEAKEVKLYAQIPPIEKMDASLSTLVNCEKLSLSTNCIEKIANLNGLKNLRILSLGRNNIKNLNGLEAVGDTLEELWISYNLIEKLKGINVMKKLKVLYMSNNSVKDWAEFVKLADLPSLEDLVFMGNPLEEKHTADGNWLEEATKRLPKLKKLDGNPVIKQEEEEGDGDA
;
A
#
# COMPACT_ATOMS: atom_id res chain seq x y z
N MET A 1 16.69 42.47 76.65
CA MET A 1 17.95 43.07 77.14
C MET A 1 19.05 42.02 76.99
N LEU A 2 20.16 42.39 76.33
CA LEU A 2 21.48 41.72 76.28
C LEU A 2 21.54 40.30 75.66
N TRP A 3 21.97 40.12 74.39
CA TRP A 3 23.34 40.15 73.81
C TRP A 3 24.28 38.98 74.18
N LYS A 4 24.79 38.36 73.09
CA LYS A 4 26.03 37.56 72.88
C LYS A 4 25.99 36.04 73.05
N ILE A 5 25.87 35.33 71.91
CA ILE A 5 26.77 34.22 71.58
C ILE A 5 27.34 34.40 70.15
N THR A 6 28.61 34.80 70.18
CA THR A 6 29.76 34.64 69.28
C THR A 6 29.63 34.13 67.82
N SER A 7 30.31 34.91 66.97
CA SER A 7 30.55 34.83 65.53
C SER A 7 31.59 33.78 65.08
N ARG A 8 31.40 32.49 65.40
CA ARG A 8 32.35 31.43 64.96
C ARG A 8 31.74 30.29 64.14
N ALA A 9 30.43 30.25 63.92
CA ALA A 9 29.76 29.23 63.10
C ALA A 9 29.45 29.67 61.64
N LEU A 10 29.69 30.93 61.28
CA LEU A 10 29.35 31.49 59.96
C LEU A 10 30.50 31.52 58.93
N ARG A 11 31.63 30.84 59.19
CA ARG A 11 32.79 30.81 58.28
C ARG A 11 33.14 29.44 57.68
N LEU A 12 32.29 28.42 57.85
CA LEU A 12 32.54 27.06 57.30
C LEU A 12 31.33 26.42 56.60
N TRP A 13 30.36 27.23 56.14
CA TRP A 13 29.33 26.73 55.23
C TRP A 13 29.57 27.28 53.82
N LYS A 14 30.21 26.46 52.98
CA LYS A 14 30.11 26.60 51.53
C LYS A 14 28.87 25.79 51.10
N PRO A 15 27.89 26.37 50.40
CA PRO A 15 26.86 25.54 49.77
C PRO A 15 27.57 24.59 48.79
N PRO A 16 27.09 23.34 48.63
CA PRO A 16 27.59 22.48 47.57
C PRO A 16 27.41 23.20 46.22
N PRO A 17 28.29 22.99 45.23
CA PRO A 17 28.08 23.58 43.93
C PRO A 17 26.71 23.11 43.42
N LEU A 18 25.79 24.05 43.22
CA LEU A 18 24.65 23.83 42.35
C LEU A 18 25.27 23.50 40.98
N HIS A 19 25.33 22.22 40.65
CA HIS A 19 25.38 21.81 39.26
C HIS A 19 24.07 22.29 38.64
N HIS A 20 24.04 23.55 38.20
CA HIS A 20 23.19 23.95 37.10
C HIS A 20 23.65 23.13 35.90
N HIS A 21 23.14 21.90 35.78
CA HIS A 21 22.90 21.34 34.47
C HIS A 21 22.02 22.37 33.78
N ALA A 22 22.61 23.21 32.92
CA ALA A 22 21.83 23.99 31.98
C ALA A 22 20.96 22.98 31.25
N LEU A 23 19.66 22.95 31.57
CA LEU A 23 18.70 22.11 30.88
C LEU A 23 18.84 22.48 29.41
N ARG A 24 19.24 21.51 28.58
CA ARG A 24 19.28 21.73 27.14
C ARG A 24 17.88 22.17 26.71
N PRO A 25 17.75 23.21 25.89
CA PRO A 25 16.43 23.64 25.43
C PRO A 25 15.74 22.47 24.72
N VAL A 26 14.43 22.31 24.97
CA VAL A 26 13.63 21.32 24.26
C VAL A 26 13.73 21.61 22.76
N SER A 27 14.04 20.59 21.99
CA SER A 27 14.18 20.68 20.54
C SER A 27 13.25 19.68 19.86
N LEU A 28 12.61 20.13 18.79
CA LEU A 28 11.76 19.33 17.93
C LEU A 28 12.45 19.24 16.56
N SER A 29 12.84 18.03 16.16
CA SER A 29 13.51 17.76 14.89
C SER A 29 12.62 16.94 13.98
N VAL A 30 12.53 17.35 12.71
CA VAL A 30 11.75 16.64 11.68
C VAL A 30 12.56 16.46 10.42
N TYR A 31 12.55 15.24 9.87
CA TYR A 31 13.22 14.91 8.62
C TYR A 31 12.29 14.17 7.65
N PRO A 32 12.25 14.55 6.36
CA PRO A 32 12.80 15.79 5.81
C PRO A 32 11.99 17.02 6.28
N GLN A 33 12.66 18.17 6.43
CA GLN A 33 11.97 19.44 6.77
C GLN A 33 11.24 20.05 5.56
N ALA A 34 11.62 19.65 4.34
CA ALA A 34 10.89 19.93 3.11
C ALA A 34 10.93 18.68 2.22
N GLY A 35 9.78 18.22 1.75
CA GLY A 35 9.67 17.00 0.96
C GLY A 35 8.32 16.90 0.26
N LEU A 36 8.12 15.88 -0.56
CA LEU A 36 6.84 15.65 -1.21
C LEU A 36 5.76 15.33 -0.17
N ALA A 37 4.52 15.70 -0.47
CA ALA A 37 3.39 15.54 0.43
C ALA A 37 3.08 14.06 0.73
N ASP A 38 3.50 13.14 -0.14
CA ASP A 38 3.38 11.68 0.01
C ASP A 38 4.59 11.01 0.68
N GLU A 39 5.58 11.77 1.17
CA GLU A 39 6.77 11.23 1.85
C GLU A 39 6.63 11.21 3.37
N ARG A 40 7.05 10.11 4.01
CA ARG A 40 7.02 10.02 5.48
C ARG A 40 7.92 11.06 6.17
N LEU A 41 7.55 11.39 7.40
CA LEU A 41 8.31 12.24 8.30
C LEU A 41 8.87 11.42 9.47
N GLN A 42 10.12 11.66 9.83
CA GLN A 42 10.71 11.23 11.08
C GLN A 42 10.63 12.40 12.07
N ILE A 43 9.91 12.22 13.18
CA ILE A 43 9.66 13.28 14.15
C ILE A 43 10.24 12.85 15.50
N LYS A 44 11.13 13.68 16.06
CA LYS A 44 11.74 13.43 17.37
C LYS A 44 11.73 14.69 18.24
N VAL A 45 11.51 14.49 19.54
CA VAL A 45 11.60 15.55 20.56
C VAL A 45 12.73 15.21 21.52
N GLN A 46 13.63 16.14 21.77
CA GLN A 46 14.81 15.93 22.61
C GLN A 46 14.99 17.07 23.61
N GLY A 47 15.77 16.81 24.67
CA GLY A 47 16.03 17.80 25.72
C GLY A 47 14.90 17.89 26.75
N LEU A 48 14.04 16.86 26.83
CA LEU A 48 13.02 16.74 27.85
C LEU A 48 13.63 16.20 29.16
N SER A 49 12.96 16.43 30.28
CA SER A 49 13.27 15.70 31.52
C SER A 49 12.87 14.23 31.38
N PRO A 50 13.54 13.29 32.06
CA PRO A 50 13.12 11.89 32.08
C PRO A 50 11.64 11.78 32.44
N ARG A 51 10.87 10.98 31.68
CA ARG A 51 9.41 10.79 31.90
C ARG A 51 8.58 12.06 31.79
N GLN A 52 9.09 13.12 31.17
CA GLN A 52 8.33 14.35 31.00
C GLN A 52 7.19 14.12 30.00
N GLN A 53 5.99 14.46 30.45
CA GLN A 53 4.79 14.46 29.62
C GLN A 53 4.74 15.70 28.73
N VAL A 54 4.38 15.50 27.47
CA VAL A 54 4.21 16.57 26.47
C VAL A 54 3.01 16.30 25.58
N THR A 55 2.48 17.36 24.98
CA THR A 55 1.49 17.28 23.91
C THR A 55 2.15 17.73 22.61
N LEU A 56 2.12 16.88 21.59
CA LEU A 56 2.51 17.24 20.23
C LEU A 56 1.25 17.67 19.48
N ARG A 57 1.29 18.86 18.86
CA ARG A 57 0.19 19.40 18.05
C ARG A 57 0.66 19.68 16.64
N ALA A 58 -0.10 19.22 15.66
CA ALA A 58 0.08 19.52 14.24
C ALA A 58 -0.97 20.54 13.80
N LEU A 59 -0.55 21.54 13.04
CA LEU A 59 -1.41 22.59 12.50
C LEU A 59 -1.15 22.77 11.01
N VAL A 60 -2.23 22.87 10.23
CA VAL A 60 -2.20 23.17 8.79
C VAL A 60 -3.31 24.17 8.47
N VAL A 61 -3.03 25.15 7.61
CA VAL A 61 -4.06 25.99 6.99
C VAL A 61 -4.12 25.63 5.51
N ASP A 62 -5.31 25.32 5.02
CA ASP A 62 -5.52 24.95 3.61
C ASP A 62 -5.58 26.18 2.68
N ASP A 63 -5.78 25.95 1.38
CA ASP A 63 -5.87 27.03 0.38
C ASP A 63 -7.17 27.87 0.49
N GLN A 64 -8.07 27.52 1.42
CA GLN A 64 -9.34 28.20 1.68
C GLN A 64 -9.36 28.86 3.08
N ASP A 65 -8.19 29.05 3.68
CA ASP A 65 -7.99 29.61 5.03
C ASP A 65 -8.66 28.79 6.15
N CYS A 66 -8.95 27.51 5.91
CA CYS A 66 -9.49 26.61 6.93
C CYS A 66 -8.37 26.02 7.78
N LEU A 67 -8.49 26.16 9.10
CA LEU A 67 -7.55 25.57 10.04
C LEU A 67 -7.85 24.08 10.28
N PHE A 68 -6.83 23.23 10.13
CA PHE A 68 -6.83 21.83 10.51
C PHE A 68 -5.84 21.60 11.65
N ASP A 69 -6.24 20.80 12.64
CA ASP A 69 -5.38 20.43 13.75
C ASP A 69 -5.46 18.95 14.12
N SER A 70 -4.38 18.49 14.77
CA SER A 70 -4.24 17.17 15.37
C SER A 70 -3.42 17.31 16.64
N CYS A 71 -3.74 16.51 17.65
CA CYS A 71 -3.20 16.55 19.00
C CYS A 71 -2.90 15.13 19.50
N ALA A 72 -1.71 14.90 20.08
CA ALA A 72 -1.35 13.63 20.69
C ALA A 72 -0.46 13.79 21.92
N HIS A 73 -0.60 12.86 22.87
CA HIS A 73 0.07 12.87 24.16
C HIS A 73 1.23 11.88 24.20
N TYR A 74 2.40 12.36 24.60
CA TYR A 74 3.60 11.53 24.68
C TYR A 74 4.28 11.68 26.04
N GLU A 75 5.09 10.69 26.40
CA GLU A 75 5.96 10.69 27.57
C GLU A 75 7.40 10.40 27.11
N ALA A 76 8.35 11.23 27.54
CA ALA A 76 9.76 11.02 27.22
C ALA A 76 10.35 9.78 27.89
N ASP A 77 11.29 9.13 27.22
CA ASP A 77 12.06 8.05 27.81
C ASP A 77 12.99 8.55 28.95
N ASN A 78 13.73 7.63 29.57
CA ASN A 78 14.64 7.96 30.66
C ASN A 78 15.80 8.88 30.23
N SER A 79 16.06 9.03 28.93
CA SER A 79 17.07 9.93 28.37
C SER A 79 16.51 11.31 27.98
N GLY A 80 15.19 11.50 28.06
CA GLY A 80 14.55 12.75 27.64
C GLY A 80 14.29 12.84 26.14
N LEU A 81 14.18 11.69 25.46
CA LEU A 81 13.87 11.56 24.04
C LEU A 81 12.44 11.03 23.86
N ILE A 82 11.76 11.56 22.85
CA ILE A 82 10.57 10.98 22.23
C ILE A 82 10.90 10.76 20.76
N ASP A 83 10.74 9.54 20.28
CA ASP A 83 10.85 9.16 18.87
C ASP A 83 9.53 8.56 18.41
N LEU A 84 8.82 9.25 17.51
CA LEU A 84 7.49 8.83 17.06
C LEU A 84 7.48 7.48 16.32
N GLU A 85 8.65 6.99 15.88
CA GLU A 85 8.77 5.63 15.31
C GLU A 85 8.72 4.52 16.36
N ARG A 86 8.95 4.85 17.63
CA ARG A 86 9.09 3.89 18.73
C ARG A 86 8.08 4.11 19.84
N ASP A 87 7.87 5.37 20.21
CA ASP A 87 7.17 5.74 21.43
C ASP A 87 5.67 5.95 21.13
N PRO A 88 4.76 5.30 21.89
CA PRO A 88 3.33 5.38 21.62
C PRO A 88 2.74 6.71 22.07
N SER A 89 1.74 7.20 21.33
CA SER A 89 0.81 8.19 21.87
C SER A 89 -0.09 7.54 22.93
N HIS A 90 -0.31 8.24 24.04
CA HIS A 90 -1.13 7.79 25.17
C HIS A 90 -2.55 8.38 25.16
N GLY A 91 -2.85 9.29 24.23
CA GLY A 91 -4.14 9.97 24.15
C GLY A 91 -4.11 11.16 23.19
N GLY A 92 -5.25 11.83 23.06
CA GLY A 92 -5.48 12.85 22.03
C GLY A 92 -6.35 12.29 20.90
N ASP A 93 -6.08 12.72 19.67
CA ASP A 93 -6.82 12.32 18.47
C ASP A 93 -6.40 10.93 17.96
N TYR A 94 -5.31 10.38 18.48
CA TYR A 94 -4.88 9.00 18.24
C TYR A 94 -4.00 8.46 19.39
N SER A 95 -3.92 7.13 19.47
CA SER A 95 -3.11 6.40 20.46
C SER A 95 -2.31 5.28 19.80
N GLY A 96 -1.23 4.84 20.44
CA GLY A 96 -0.33 3.82 19.92
C GLY A 96 0.84 4.38 19.09
N VAL A 97 1.63 3.48 18.48
CA VAL A 97 2.83 3.85 17.70
C VAL A 97 2.41 4.15 16.26
N LEU A 98 2.00 5.40 16.02
CA LEU A 98 1.60 5.91 14.71
C LEU A 98 2.54 7.07 14.31
N PRO A 99 3.65 6.79 13.60
CA PRO A 99 4.68 7.80 13.35
C PRO A 99 4.17 9.00 12.55
N MET A 100 3.23 8.73 11.65
CA MET A 100 2.54 9.71 10.82
C MET A 100 1.19 10.15 11.40
N GLY A 101 0.88 9.75 12.63
CA GLY A 101 -0.33 10.13 13.37
C GLY A 101 -0.65 11.64 13.32
N PRO A 102 0.34 12.56 13.47
CA PRO A 102 0.09 13.99 13.41
C PRO A 102 -0.47 14.49 12.06
N LEU A 103 -0.27 13.74 10.97
CA LEU A 103 -0.82 14.03 9.64
C LEU A 103 -2.12 13.26 9.40
N TRP A 104 -2.15 11.98 9.78
CA TRP A 104 -3.29 11.09 9.58
C TRP A 104 -4.55 11.54 10.33
N SER A 105 -4.39 12.18 11.48
CA SER A 105 -5.49 12.63 12.34
C SER A 105 -5.85 14.11 12.17
N LEU A 106 -5.28 14.82 11.20
CA LEU A 106 -5.66 16.21 10.92
C LEU A 106 -7.15 16.27 10.59
N SER A 107 -7.88 17.10 11.32
CA SER A 107 -9.30 17.35 11.10
C SER A 107 -9.59 18.85 11.19
N PRO A 108 -10.71 19.34 10.61
CA PRO A 108 -11.08 20.74 10.75
C PRO A 108 -11.14 21.13 12.22
N SER A 109 -10.51 22.24 12.56
CA SER A 109 -10.48 22.68 13.95
C SER A 109 -11.87 22.95 14.49
N VAL A 110 -12.03 22.93 15.81
CA VAL A 110 -13.33 23.12 16.49
C VAL A 110 -14.02 24.45 16.10
N MET A 111 -13.25 25.45 15.66
CA MET A 111 -13.76 26.74 15.21
C MET A 111 -14.18 26.77 13.73
N GLU A 112 -13.85 25.74 12.97
CA GLU A 112 -14.15 25.59 11.54
C GLU A 112 -15.45 24.83 11.31
N LYS A 113 -15.97 24.91 10.08
CA LYS A 113 -17.10 24.06 9.68
C LYS A 113 -16.65 22.59 9.68
N PRO A 114 -17.43 21.68 10.30
CA PRO A 114 -17.09 20.26 10.34
C PRO A 114 -17.15 19.62 8.95
N TYR A 115 -16.61 18.41 8.84
CA TYR A 115 -16.66 17.55 7.64
C TYR A 115 -15.97 18.12 6.39
N LYS A 116 -15.22 19.22 6.53
CA LYS A 116 -14.29 19.69 5.51
C LYS A 116 -13.11 18.72 5.42
N ARG A 117 -12.65 18.48 4.19
CA ARG A 117 -11.44 17.71 3.91
C ARG A 117 -10.26 18.65 3.67
N LEU A 118 -9.08 18.26 4.13
CA LEU A 118 -7.85 18.98 3.79
C LEU A 118 -7.52 18.72 2.32
N GLU A 119 -7.61 19.76 1.49
CA GLU A 119 -7.34 19.66 0.06
C GLU A 119 -6.33 20.71 -0.40
N LYS A 120 -5.38 20.28 -1.22
CA LYS A 120 -4.48 21.19 -1.92
C LYS A 120 -5.04 21.49 -3.31
N LYS A 121 -5.52 22.72 -3.52
CA LYS A 121 -6.06 23.18 -4.80
C LYS A 121 -4.96 23.74 -5.71
N ASP A 122 -4.01 24.49 -5.16
CA ASP A 122 -2.90 25.05 -5.92
C ASP A 122 -1.60 24.26 -5.69
N VAL A 123 -1.36 23.28 -6.55
CA VAL A 123 -0.21 22.36 -6.40
C VAL A 123 1.15 23.00 -6.72
N GLN A 124 1.20 24.21 -7.30
CA GLN A 124 2.46 24.86 -7.74
C GLN A 124 2.90 26.07 -6.93
N LYS A 125 1.98 26.90 -6.41
CA LYS A 125 2.38 28.21 -5.85
C LYS A 125 3.16 28.10 -4.53
N LEU A 126 2.62 27.36 -3.56
CA LEU A 126 3.21 27.27 -2.22
C LEU A 126 3.07 25.87 -1.65
N PRO A 127 4.10 25.32 -0.99
CA PRO A 127 3.96 24.09 -0.23
C PRO A 127 2.90 24.27 0.85
N MET A 128 2.23 23.17 1.20
CA MET A 128 1.44 23.13 2.43
C MET A 128 2.41 23.18 3.61
N VAL A 129 2.18 24.09 4.55
CA VAL A 129 3.05 24.27 5.72
C VAL A 129 2.40 23.57 6.90
N LEU A 130 3.05 22.50 7.36
CA LEU A 130 2.72 21.82 8.61
C LEU A 130 3.55 22.45 9.73
N GLU A 131 2.89 23.10 10.69
CA GLU A 131 3.53 23.56 11.91
C GLU A 131 3.33 22.53 13.02
N LEU A 132 4.44 22.02 13.56
CA LEU A 132 4.44 21.10 14.69
C LEU A 132 4.88 21.85 15.95
N LEU A 133 4.12 21.68 17.02
CA LEU A 133 4.27 22.36 18.30
C LEU A 133 4.39 21.33 19.42
N VAL A 134 5.33 21.56 20.34
CA VAL A 134 5.43 20.80 21.60
C VAL A 134 4.93 21.69 22.73
N HIS A 135 3.97 21.20 23.49
CA HIS A 135 3.47 21.83 24.71
C HIS A 135 3.83 20.99 25.93
N LYS A 136 3.99 21.66 27.08
CA LYS A 136 4.27 20.99 28.35
C LYS A 136 3.01 20.32 28.92
N GLY A 137 3.15 19.06 29.36
CA GLY A 137 2.06 18.27 29.94
C GLY A 137 1.08 17.71 28.91
N HIS A 138 0.12 16.91 29.38
CA HIS A 138 -1.00 16.41 28.58
C HIS A 138 -2.13 17.43 28.61
N LEU A 139 -2.34 18.11 27.49
CA LEU A 139 -3.38 19.12 27.33
C LEU A 139 -4.61 18.52 26.68
N ASN A 140 -5.80 18.95 27.09
CA ASN A 140 -7.03 18.56 26.41
C ASN A 140 -6.98 19.05 24.93
N PRO A 141 -7.28 18.20 23.93
CA PRO A 141 -7.29 18.58 22.51
C PRO A 141 -8.13 19.83 22.20
N THR A 142 -9.24 20.02 22.93
CA THR A 142 -10.19 21.14 22.77
C THR A 142 -9.83 22.40 23.57
N ALA A 143 -8.80 22.33 24.43
CA ALA A 143 -8.40 23.48 25.24
C ALA A 143 -7.52 24.45 24.44
N ILE A 144 -7.50 25.71 24.89
CA ILE A 144 -6.59 26.73 24.35
C ILE A 144 -5.14 26.22 24.49
N PRO A 145 -4.34 26.25 23.41
CA PRO A 145 -2.97 25.74 23.46
C PRO A 145 -2.15 26.43 24.56
N GLY A 146 -1.50 25.62 25.40
CA GLY A 146 -0.63 26.09 26.47
C GLY A 146 0.72 26.61 25.96
N GLU A 147 1.65 26.87 26.87
CA GLU A 147 3.01 27.33 26.53
C GLU A 147 3.70 26.36 25.54
N VAL A 148 4.23 26.91 24.45
CA VAL A 148 4.98 26.18 23.42
C VAL A 148 6.45 26.09 23.81
N THR A 149 6.95 24.88 24.05
CA THR A 149 8.34 24.63 24.44
C THR A 149 9.28 24.43 23.24
N ALA A 150 8.76 23.93 22.13
CA ALA A 150 9.49 23.81 20.86
C ALA A 150 8.51 23.88 19.68
N ARG A 151 8.99 24.32 18.51
CA ARG A 151 8.22 24.33 17.27
C ARG A 151 9.09 24.09 16.05
N VAL A 152 8.51 23.57 14.99
CA VAL A 152 9.14 23.48 13.66
C VAL A 152 8.09 23.60 12.57
N LYS A 153 8.50 24.18 11.43
CA LYS A 153 7.69 24.21 10.21
C LYS A 153 8.26 23.21 9.20
N VAL A 154 7.36 22.44 8.61
CA VAL A 154 7.66 21.42 7.60
C VAL A 154 6.93 21.79 6.31
N HIS A 155 7.66 21.82 5.20
CA HIS A 155 7.11 22.18 3.90
C HIS A 155 6.76 20.91 3.11
N ARG A 156 5.48 20.77 2.76
CA ARG A 156 4.92 19.62 2.05
C ARG A 156 4.58 20.01 0.62
N LEU A 157 5.37 19.52 -0.34
CA LEU A 157 5.28 19.85 -1.75
C LEU A 157 4.33 18.88 -2.46
N PHE A 158 3.32 19.39 -3.16
CA PHE A 158 2.44 18.55 -3.99
C PHE A 158 2.95 18.40 -5.43
N CYS A 159 3.94 19.19 -5.82
CA CYS A 159 4.59 19.16 -7.11
C CYS A 159 6.11 19.18 -6.92
N GLY A 160 6.79 18.14 -7.41
CA GLY A 160 8.22 17.96 -7.25
C GLY A 160 9.04 18.97 -8.06
N PRO A 161 10.30 19.25 -7.65
CA PRO A 161 11.17 20.15 -8.39
C PRO A 161 11.33 19.72 -9.86
N GLY A 162 11.15 20.67 -10.78
CA GLY A 162 11.30 20.45 -12.22
C GLY A 162 10.10 19.78 -12.92
N VAL A 163 9.06 19.38 -12.19
CA VAL A 163 7.79 18.95 -12.80
C VAL A 163 7.13 20.15 -13.49
N ARG A 164 6.79 19.98 -14.77
CA ARG A 164 6.11 21.01 -15.56
C ARG A 164 4.61 20.79 -15.52
N ARG A 165 3.87 21.78 -15.03
CA ARG A 165 2.40 21.85 -15.13
C ARG A 165 2.01 22.59 -16.39
N ILE A 166 1.24 21.94 -17.26
CA ILE A 166 0.80 22.49 -18.54
C ILE A 166 -0.72 22.46 -18.54
N ARG A 167 -1.32 23.65 -18.58
CA ARG A 167 -2.76 23.79 -18.70
C ARG A 167 -3.22 23.28 -20.07
N LEU A 168 -4.13 22.32 -20.11
CA LEU A 168 -4.65 21.73 -21.34
C LEU A 168 -6.00 22.34 -21.71
N ARG A 169 -6.07 22.87 -22.94
CA ARG A 169 -7.30 23.31 -23.59
C ARG A 169 -7.21 22.99 -25.08
N GLU A 170 -7.46 21.72 -25.42
CA GLU A 170 -7.31 21.20 -26.79
C GLU A 170 -8.59 20.51 -27.25
N GLY A 171 -9.20 21.01 -28.34
CA GLY A 171 -10.52 20.54 -28.77
C GLY A 171 -11.55 20.67 -27.65
N MET A 172 -12.23 19.55 -27.33
CA MET A 172 -13.15 19.47 -26.19
C MET A 172 -12.45 19.16 -24.87
N VAL A 173 -11.21 18.65 -24.91
CA VAL A 173 -10.48 18.20 -23.71
C VAL A 173 -10.06 19.40 -22.87
N ARG A 174 -10.39 19.36 -21.58
CA ARG A 174 -9.92 20.29 -20.54
C ARG A 174 -9.14 19.49 -19.53
N GLY A 175 -8.15 20.11 -18.91
CA GLY A 175 -7.39 19.45 -17.85
C GLY A 175 -6.03 20.09 -17.62
N THR A 176 -5.17 19.35 -16.94
CA THR A 176 -3.80 19.78 -16.71
C THR A 176 -2.86 18.59 -16.87
N LEU A 177 -1.89 18.74 -17.76
CA LEU A 177 -0.82 17.77 -17.98
C LEU A 177 0.38 18.11 -17.10
N PHE A 178 0.83 17.15 -16.30
CA PHE A 178 2.06 17.21 -15.53
C PHE A 178 3.13 16.34 -16.21
N LEU A 179 4.28 16.94 -16.50
CA LEU A 179 5.42 16.24 -17.09
C LEU A 179 6.57 16.18 -16.09
N PRO A 180 7.16 14.99 -15.85
CA PRO A 180 8.36 14.86 -15.05
C PRO A 180 9.54 15.67 -15.64
N PRO A 181 10.53 16.04 -14.82
CA PRO A 181 11.77 16.61 -15.33
C PRO A 181 12.53 15.58 -16.20
N GLY A 182 13.32 16.07 -17.16
CA GLY A 182 14.13 15.26 -18.06
C GLY A 182 13.57 15.11 -19.48
N GLU A 183 14.28 14.33 -20.29
CA GLU A 183 13.99 14.18 -21.72
C GLU A 183 12.76 13.30 -21.99
N GLY A 184 12.50 12.30 -21.15
CA GLY A 184 11.47 11.29 -21.39
C GLY A 184 11.94 10.22 -22.40
N PRO A 185 11.02 9.47 -23.02
CA PRO A 185 9.57 9.48 -22.77
C PRO A 185 9.20 8.81 -21.44
N PHE A 186 8.09 9.24 -20.86
CA PHE A 186 7.56 8.78 -19.58
C PHE A 186 6.31 7.92 -19.79
N PRO A 187 6.02 6.92 -18.94
CA PRO A 187 4.72 6.26 -18.95
C PRO A 187 3.60 7.30 -18.75
N GLY A 188 2.57 7.26 -19.61
CA GLY A 188 1.43 8.17 -19.55
C GLY A 188 0.32 7.64 -18.67
N VAL A 189 -0.29 8.51 -17.86
CA VAL A 189 -1.45 8.18 -17.02
C VAL A 189 -2.50 9.28 -17.09
N ILE A 190 -3.77 8.91 -17.27
CA ILE A 190 -4.92 9.80 -17.12
C ILE A 190 -5.50 9.59 -15.73
N ASP A 191 -5.76 10.68 -15.02
CA ASP A 191 -6.20 10.68 -13.63
C ASP A 191 -7.59 11.32 -13.51
N MET A 192 -8.54 10.55 -12.97
CA MET A 192 -9.94 10.96 -12.82
C MET A 192 -10.40 10.79 -11.37
N PHE A 193 -10.91 11.88 -10.81
CA PHE A 193 -11.62 11.85 -9.53
C PHE A 193 -13.11 11.52 -9.74
N GLY A 194 -13.84 11.34 -8.64
CA GLY A 194 -15.24 10.93 -8.67
C GLY A 194 -16.19 12.10 -8.93
N ASP A 195 -17.26 12.12 -8.13
CA ASP A 195 -18.28 13.15 -8.11
C ASP A 195 -17.78 14.52 -7.58
N ASP A 196 -16.50 14.60 -7.20
CA ASP A 196 -15.83 15.82 -6.73
C ASP A 196 -16.04 17.01 -7.65
N GLY A 197 -16.12 16.80 -8.97
CA GLY A 197 -16.27 17.83 -9.99
C GLY A 197 -15.16 18.89 -10.00
N GLY A 198 -15.12 19.72 -11.04
CA GLY A 198 -13.99 20.64 -11.19
C GLY A 198 -12.70 19.90 -11.52
N LEU A 199 -11.56 20.55 -11.30
CA LEU A 199 -10.25 19.99 -11.55
C LEU A 199 -9.51 19.74 -10.24
N VAL A 200 -9.14 18.48 -10.03
CA VAL A 200 -8.34 18.02 -8.90
C VAL A 200 -6.96 17.59 -9.42
N GLU A 201 -5.89 18.18 -8.89
CA GLU A 201 -4.55 18.04 -9.46
C GLU A 201 -3.54 17.30 -8.57
N TYR A 202 -3.81 17.18 -7.27
CA TYR A 202 -2.80 16.74 -6.29
C TYR A 202 -2.24 15.34 -6.55
N ARG A 203 -3.09 14.40 -7.01
CA ARG A 203 -2.65 13.04 -7.32
C ARG A 203 -1.79 13.00 -8.59
N SER A 204 -2.24 13.66 -9.66
CA SER A 204 -1.49 13.80 -10.90
C SER A 204 -0.12 14.47 -10.71
N SER A 205 -0.05 15.54 -9.92
CA SER A 205 1.22 16.23 -9.67
C SER A 205 2.21 15.36 -8.87
N LEU A 206 1.72 14.56 -7.92
CA LEU A 206 2.53 13.57 -7.21
C LEU A 206 2.96 12.43 -8.14
N LEU A 207 2.08 11.88 -8.98
CA LEU A 207 2.44 10.87 -10.00
C LEU A 207 3.55 11.38 -10.94
N ALA A 208 3.47 12.64 -11.38
CA ALA A 208 4.52 13.23 -12.20
C ALA A 208 5.85 13.41 -11.46
N SER A 209 5.80 13.69 -10.16
CA SER A 209 6.98 13.69 -9.29
C SER A 209 7.58 12.29 -9.14
N ARG A 210 6.82 11.23 -9.43
CA ARG A 210 7.24 9.81 -9.41
C ARG A 210 7.57 9.23 -10.79
N GLY A 211 7.60 10.08 -11.83
CA GLY A 211 8.09 9.72 -13.18
C GLY A 211 7.02 9.42 -14.23
N PHE A 212 5.75 9.76 -13.97
CA PHE A 212 4.66 9.59 -14.94
C PHE A 212 4.29 10.89 -15.66
N ALA A 213 4.00 10.85 -16.95
CA ALA A 213 3.30 11.95 -17.61
C ALA A 213 1.81 11.85 -17.24
N ALA A 214 1.35 12.70 -16.31
CA ALA A 214 0.04 12.57 -15.69
C ALA A 214 -0.93 13.65 -16.15
N LEU A 215 -2.08 13.26 -16.72
CA LEU A 215 -3.14 14.16 -17.14
C LEU A 215 -4.28 14.13 -16.11
N ALA A 216 -4.41 15.21 -15.33
CA ALA A 216 -5.59 15.45 -14.49
C ALA A 216 -6.77 15.79 -15.40
N LEU A 217 -7.75 14.88 -15.48
CA LEU A 217 -8.86 14.95 -16.42
C LEU A 217 -10.20 15.22 -15.69
N PRO A 218 -10.67 16.48 -15.65
CA PRO A 218 -12.01 16.81 -15.23
C PRO A 218 -13.00 16.40 -16.32
N TYR A 219 -14.24 16.09 -15.94
CA TYR A 219 -15.31 15.76 -16.89
C TYR A 219 -16.65 16.45 -16.57
N VAL A 220 -16.75 17.14 -15.43
CA VAL A 220 -17.90 17.97 -15.03
C VAL A 220 -17.46 19.18 -14.20
N ALA A 221 -18.31 20.20 -14.16
CA ALA A 221 -18.21 21.41 -13.34
C ALA A 221 -16.87 22.15 -13.46
N PHE A 222 -16.34 22.23 -14.69
CA PHE A 222 -15.04 22.81 -14.95
C PHE A 222 -14.96 23.54 -16.30
N GLU A 223 -14.64 24.83 -16.26
CA GLU A 223 -14.64 25.70 -17.45
C GLU A 223 -15.93 25.57 -18.27
N ASP A 224 -15.84 25.13 -19.51
CA ASP A 224 -16.93 24.93 -20.46
C ASP A 224 -17.46 23.48 -20.48
N LEU A 225 -17.02 22.62 -19.56
CA LEU A 225 -17.59 21.28 -19.36
C LEU A 225 -18.98 21.36 -18.68
N PRO A 226 -19.82 20.33 -18.83
CA PRO A 226 -21.16 20.31 -18.24
C PRO A 226 -21.14 20.59 -16.73
N PRO A 227 -22.07 21.41 -16.20
CA PRO A 227 -22.05 21.81 -14.79
C PRO A 227 -22.43 20.68 -13.82
N ALA A 228 -23.03 19.59 -14.32
CA ALA A 228 -23.48 18.44 -13.55
C ALA A 228 -23.36 17.14 -14.38
N MET A 229 -23.43 15.99 -13.71
CA MET A 229 -23.39 14.66 -14.33
C MET A 229 -24.76 14.31 -14.94
N THR A 230 -25.04 14.80 -16.15
CA THR A 230 -26.30 14.49 -16.86
C THR A 230 -26.15 13.36 -17.87
N GLU A 231 -25.02 13.33 -18.58
CA GLU A 231 -24.68 12.34 -19.58
C GLU A 231 -23.17 12.34 -19.81
N PHE A 232 -22.58 11.19 -20.10
CA PHE A 232 -21.17 11.05 -20.43
C PHE A 232 -21.02 10.61 -21.89
N HIS A 233 -20.02 11.17 -22.57
CA HIS A 233 -19.68 10.82 -23.95
C HIS A 233 -18.26 10.24 -23.99
N MET A 234 -18.13 8.97 -24.38
CA MET A 234 -16.84 8.30 -24.49
C MET A 234 -15.89 8.99 -25.48
N ASP A 235 -16.41 9.74 -26.46
CA ASP A 235 -15.60 10.53 -27.40
C ASP A 235 -14.72 11.59 -26.68
N TYR A 236 -15.16 12.12 -25.54
CA TYR A 236 -14.36 13.02 -24.71
C TYR A 236 -13.11 12.32 -24.14
N PHE A 237 -13.33 11.13 -23.60
CA PHE A 237 -12.28 10.32 -22.99
C PHE A 237 -11.34 9.70 -24.05
N GLU A 238 -11.87 9.34 -25.21
CA GLU A 238 -11.10 8.90 -26.38
C GLU A 238 -10.15 10.01 -26.85
N GLN A 239 -10.63 11.25 -26.98
CA GLN A 239 -9.78 12.39 -27.33
C GLN A 239 -8.68 12.66 -26.29
N ALA A 240 -8.98 12.52 -25.00
CA ALA A 240 -7.99 12.68 -23.94
C ALA A 240 -6.92 11.57 -23.99
N ALA A 241 -7.32 10.33 -24.22
CA ALA A 241 -6.42 9.18 -24.39
C ALA A 241 -5.53 9.34 -25.63
N ASP A 242 -6.11 9.74 -26.76
CA ASP A 242 -5.40 10.05 -27.99
C ASP A 242 -4.39 11.18 -27.82
N PHE A 243 -4.80 12.28 -27.17
CA PHE A 243 -3.92 13.41 -26.89
C PHE A 243 -2.69 12.97 -26.10
N LEU A 244 -2.90 12.26 -24.99
CA LEU A 244 -1.81 11.82 -24.13
C LEU A 244 -0.91 10.80 -24.83
N ALA A 245 -1.50 9.82 -25.53
CA ALA A 245 -0.74 8.77 -26.24
C ALA A 245 0.13 9.32 -27.37
N ARG A 246 -0.30 10.40 -28.06
CA ARG A 246 0.46 11.05 -29.15
C ARG A 246 1.50 12.04 -28.64
N HIS A 247 1.49 12.41 -27.36
CA HIS A 247 2.40 13.40 -26.83
C HIS A 247 3.87 12.89 -26.91
N PRO A 248 4.83 13.68 -27.44
CA PRO A 248 6.18 13.20 -27.75
C PRO A 248 6.99 12.76 -26.52
N LYS A 249 6.61 13.22 -25.32
CA LYS A 249 7.20 12.78 -24.05
C LYS A 249 6.48 11.61 -23.38
N VAL A 250 5.48 11.00 -24.03
CA VAL A 250 4.74 9.85 -23.50
C VAL A 250 5.22 8.58 -24.19
N ARG A 251 5.48 7.53 -23.41
CA ARG A 251 5.97 6.25 -23.88
C ARG A 251 4.78 5.40 -24.37
N GLY A 252 4.86 4.91 -25.61
CA GLY A 252 3.92 3.94 -26.16
C GLY A 252 4.10 2.51 -25.61
N PRO A 253 3.20 1.57 -25.93
CA PRO A 253 2.18 1.64 -27.00
C PRO A 253 0.84 2.28 -26.62
N GLY A 254 0.61 2.60 -25.35
CA GLY A 254 -0.65 3.19 -24.88
C GLY A 254 -0.49 3.88 -23.52
N VAL A 255 -1.61 4.31 -22.93
CA VAL A 255 -1.65 5.03 -21.66
C VAL A 255 -2.35 4.20 -20.58
N ALA A 256 -2.03 4.49 -19.32
CA ALA A 256 -2.80 4.01 -18.19
C ALA A 256 -3.91 5.00 -17.81
N VAL A 257 -4.92 4.52 -17.09
CA VAL A 257 -5.94 5.37 -16.47
C VAL A 257 -6.05 5.01 -14.99
N ILE A 258 -6.16 5.99 -14.11
CA ILE A 258 -6.45 5.83 -12.68
C ILE A 258 -7.72 6.59 -12.33
N GLY A 259 -8.62 5.93 -11.62
CA GLY A 259 -9.91 6.48 -11.24
C GLY A 259 -10.29 6.19 -9.79
N THR A 260 -11.01 7.10 -9.14
CA THR A 260 -11.63 6.88 -7.81
C THR A 260 -13.13 7.08 -7.86
N GLY A 261 -13.90 6.20 -7.20
CA GLY A 261 -15.36 6.31 -7.14
C GLY A 261 -15.96 6.27 -8.55
N LYS A 262 -16.70 7.33 -8.94
CA LYS A 262 -17.20 7.49 -10.31
C LYS A 262 -16.08 7.57 -11.36
N GLY A 263 -14.91 8.14 -11.04
CA GLY A 263 -13.77 8.13 -11.95
C GLY A 263 -13.26 6.71 -12.24
N ALA A 264 -13.45 5.77 -11.30
CA ALA A 264 -13.02 4.38 -11.47
C ALA A 264 -13.90 3.61 -12.46
N ASP A 265 -15.23 3.78 -12.44
CA ASP A 265 -16.11 3.13 -13.42
C ASP A 265 -15.88 3.67 -14.85
N LEU A 266 -15.51 4.96 -14.98
CA LEU A 266 -15.08 5.57 -16.23
C LEU A 266 -13.74 4.99 -16.68
N ALA A 267 -12.79 4.78 -15.76
CA ALA A 267 -11.52 4.13 -16.07
C ALA A 267 -11.72 2.69 -16.59
N LEU A 268 -12.63 1.92 -15.97
CA LEU A 268 -13.01 0.58 -16.43
C LEU A 268 -13.69 0.62 -17.80
N SER A 269 -14.54 1.62 -18.05
CA SER A 269 -15.15 1.83 -19.37
C SER A 269 -14.11 2.21 -20.42
N MET A 270 -13.14 3.07 -20.07
CA MET A 270 -12.06 3.47 -20.96
C MET A 270 -11.20 2.29 -21.39
N ILE A 271 -10.68 1.47 -20.47
CA ILE A 271 -9.88 0.28 -20.85
C ILE A 271 -10.69 -0.75 -21.64
N THR A 272 -12.01 -0.80 -21.44
CA THR A 272 -12.90 -1.73 -22.14
C THR A 272 -13.18 -1.31 -23.59
N PHE A 273 -13.35 -0.01 -23.84
CA PHE A 273 -13.82 0.50 -25.13
C PHE A 273 -12.76 1.23 -25.95
N LEU A 274 -11.67 1.69 -25.33
CA LEU A 274 -10.64 2.52 -25.97
C LEU A 274 -9.33 1.73 -26.13
N PRO A 275 -8.88 1.46 -27.37
CA PRO A 275 -7.66 0.66 -27.62
C PRO A 275 -6.37 1.36 -27.14
N GLN A 276 -6.40 2.67 -26.90
CA GLN A 276 -5.26 3.45 -26.40
C GLN A 276 -4.94 3.13 -24.94
N VAL A 277 -5.89 2.57 -24.19
CA VAL A 277 -5.77 2.35 -22.75
C VAL A 277 -5.31 0.91 -22.49
N VAL A 278 -4.10 0.77 -21.94
CA VAL A 278 -3.44 -0.54 -21.75
C VAL A 278 -3.39 -0.99 -20.29
N ALA A 279 -3.73 -0.10 -19.35
CA ALA A 279 -3.83 -0.41 -17.94
C ALA A 279 -4.86 0.50 -17.24
N ALA A 280 -5.59 -0.04 -16.26
CA ALA A 280 -6.58 0.69 -15.48
C ALA A 280 -6.42 0.40 -13.98
N VAL A 281 -6.36 1.47 -13.19
CA VAL A 281 -6.40 1.41 -11.73
C VAL A 281 -7.76 1.92 -11.26
N SER A 282 -8.52 1.05 -10.59
CA SER A 282 -9.86 1.34 -10.07
C SER A 282 -9.82 1.36 -8.55
N ILE A 283 -9.88 2.55 -7.96
CA ILE A 283 -9.92 2.77 -6.51
C ILE A 283 -11.38 2.94 -6.08
N SER A 284 -11.87 2.00 -5.26
CA SER A 284 -13.23 2.01 -4.72
C SER A 284 -14.30 2.19 -5.80
N GLY A 285 -14.11 1.56 -6.96
CA GLY A 285 -14.99 1.66 -8.12
C GLY A 285 -16.21 0.73 -8.10
N CYS A 286 -17.14 0.97 -9.02
CA CYS A 286 -18.28 0.10 -9.30
C CYS A 286 -18.01 -0.75 -10.57
N CYS A 287 -18.56 -1.97 -10.62
CA CYS A 287 -18.50 -2.85 -11.79
C CYS A 287 -19.52 -2.48 -12.90
N ALA A 288 -20.35 -1.47 -12.64
CA ALA A 288 -21.38 -0.96 -13.55
C ALA A 288 -21.20 0.55 -13.76
N ASN A 289 -21.78 1.07 -14.84
CA ASN A 289 -21.85 2.50 -15.06
C ASN A 289 -22.83 3.16 -14.09
N THR A 290 -22.35 4.13 -13.32
CA THR A 290 -23.14 4.86 -12.32
C THR A 290 -23.38 6.33 -12.70
N ALA A 291 -24.26 6.99 -11.94
CA ALA A 291 -24.60 8.42 -12.00
C ALA A 291 -25.34 8.90 -13.27
N ALA A 292 -24.80 8.68 -14.47
CA ALA A 292 -25.42 9.11 -15.72
C ALA A 292 -25.12 8.15 -16.88
N SER A 293 -25.97 8.16 -17.91
CA SER A 293 -25.83 7.28 -19.06
C SER A 293 -24.51 7.56 -19.79
N LEU A 294 -23.83 6.50 -20.24
CA LEU A 294 -22.60 6.58 -21.01
C LEU A 294 -22.88 6.27 -22.48
N ARG A 295 -22.69 7.25 -23.34
CA ARG A 295 -22.80 7.10 -24.80
C ARG A 295 -21.46 6.85 -25.43
N PHE A 296 -21.40 5.87 -26.33
CA PHE A 296 -20.26 5.66 -27.21
C PHE A 296 -20.74 5.29 -28.61
N ARG A 297 -20.53 6.17 -29.58
CA ARG A 297 -20.99 5.99 -30.96
C ARG A 297 -22.49 5.66 -30.99
N ASN A 298 -22.87 4.48 -31.50
CA ASN A 298 -24.28 4.05 -31.59
C ASN A 298 -24.76 3.25 -30.36
N PHE A 299 -23.93 3.10 -29.34
CA PHE A 299 -24.25 2.36 -28.12
C PHE A 299 -24.48 3.32 -26.95
N THR A 300 -25.46 3.01 -26.10
CA THR A 300 -25.72 3.72 -24.85
C THR A 300 -25.80 2.71 -23.72
N MET A 301 -24.92 2.86 -22.73
CA MET A 301 -24.97 2.12 -21.49
C MET A 301 -25.75 2.96 -20.46
N PRO A 302 -26.90 2.47 -19.95
CA PRO A 302 -27.66 3.20 -18.93
C PRO A 302 -26.88 3.33 -17.63
N ALA A 303 -27.29 4.28 -16.79
CA ALA A 303 -26.80 4.41 -15.43
C ALA A 303 -27.53 3.45 -14.49
N LEU A 304 -26.77 2.79 -13.62
CA LEU A 304 -27.29 2.17 -12.42
C LEU A 304 -27.90 3.23 -11.51
N GLN A 305 -29.11 2.96 -11.01
CA GLN A 305 -29.93 3.96 -10.33
C GLN A 305 -29.62 4.03 -8.84
N TYR A 306 -29.77 5.24 -8.28
CA TYR A 306 -29.76 5.46 -6.84
C TYR A 306 -31.20 5.50 -6.32
N ASN A 307 -31.48 4.70 -5.28
CA ASN A 307 -32.73 4.72 -4.55
C ASN A 307 -32.54 5.47 -3.24
N MET A 308 -32.95 6.74 -3.24
CA MET A 308 -32.82 7.62 -2.08
C MET A 308 -33.63 7.17 -0.86
N ASN A 309 -34.63 6.29 -1.03
CA ASN A 309 -35.38 5.72 0.09
C ASN A 309 -34.56 4.70 0.92
N ARG A 310 -33.42 4.24 0.39
CA ARG A 310 -32.48 3.36 1.11
C ARG A 310 -31.38 4.10 1.85
N VAL A 311 -31.29 5.43 1.68
CA VAL A 311 -30.38 6.27 2.44
C VAL A 311 -30.85 6.34 3.89
N LYS A 312 -29.94 6.09 4.83
CA LYS A 312 -30.22 6.18 6.26
C LYS A 312 -29.67 7.46 6.82
N ILE A 313 -30.37 8.03 7.80
CA ILE A 313 -29.87 9.14 8.60
C ILE A 313 -29.34 8.53 9.90
N LEU A 314 -28.06 8.73 10.16
CA LEU A 314 -27.40 8.34 11.40
C LEU A 314 -27.58 9.43 12.46
N ASP A 315 -26.98 9.25 13.63
CA ASP A 315 -26.91 10.29 14.65
C ASP A 315 -26.14 11.51 14.09
N SER A 316 -26.57 12.72 14.44
CA SER A 316 -25.94 14.00 14.02
C SER A 316 -26.22 14.50 12.58
N ALA A 317 -27.30 14.04 11.93
CA ALA A 317 -27.64 14.45 10.55
C ALA A 317 -26.58 14.08 9.49
N VAL A 318 -25.80 13.03 9.78
CA VAL A 318 -24.89 12.38 8.83
C VAL A 318 -25.64 11.26 8.11
N PHE A 319 -25.42 11.13 6.81
CA PHE A 319 -26.14 10.20 5.95
C PHE A 319 -25.28 8.97 5.62
N ASP A 320 -25.91 7.80 5.65
CA ASP A 320 -25.34 6.54 5.18
C ASP A 320 -26.00 6.18 3.84
N VAL A 321 -25.17 6.15 2.80
CA VAL A 321 -25.57 5.90 1.41
C VAL A 321 -25.16 4.51 0.92
N PHE A 322 -24.65 3.65 1.79
CA PHE A 322 -24.10 2.34 1.44
C PHE A 322 -25.08 1.45 0.65
N GLU A 323 -26.37 1.52 1.02
CA GLU A 323 -27.45 0.78 0.36
C GLU A 323 -28.18 1.60 -0.72
N ALA A 324 -27.74 2.82 -1.03
CA ALA A 324 -28.48 3.70 -1.95
C ALA A 324 -28.40 3.22 -3.41
N LEU A 325 -27.23 2.76 -3.86
CA LEU A 325 -27.03 2.27 -5.23
C LEU A 325 -27.72 0.91 -5.44
N ASP A 326 -28.44 0.76 -6.57
CA ASP A 326 -29.00 -0.54 -6.95
C ASP A 326 -27.93 -1.63 -7.07
N ASP A 327 -28.31 -2.88 -6.85
CA ASP A 327 -27.36 -3.99 -6.98
C ASP A 327 -27.01 -4.21 -8.46
N PRO A 328 -25.75 -3.98 -8.90
CA PRO A 328 -25.35 -4.21 -10.29
C PRO A 328 -25.41 -5.69 -10.67
N LEU A 329 -25.35 -6.61 -9.70
CA LEU A 329 -25.36 -8.06 -9.93
C LEU A 329 -26.77 -8.62 -10.09
N ASN A 330 -27.81 -7.82 -9.83
CA ASN A 330 -29.17 -8.19 -10.14
C ASN A 330 -29.36 -8.30 -11.66
N PRO A 331 -29.90 -9.42 -12.20
CA PRO A 331 -30.12 -9.58 -13.63
C PRO A 331 -30.88 -8.44 -14.32
N SER A 332 -31.78 -7.74 -13.60
CA SER A 332 -32.51 -6.57 -14.12
C SER A 332 -31.62 -5.37 -14.45
N ASN A 333 -30.40 -5.35 -13.93
CA ASN A 333 -29.41 -4.27 -14.08
C ASN A 333 -28.23 -4.67 -14.97
N SER A 334 -28.30 -5.84 -15.61
CA SER A 334 -27.21 -6.38 -16.44
C SER A 334 -26.80 -5.45 -17.58
N GLN A 335 -27.72 -4.62 -18.10
CA GLN A 335 -27.42 -3.60 -19.11
C GLN A 335 -26.49 -2.48 -18.64
N CYS A 336 -26.32 -2.29 -17.32
CA CYS A 336 -25.42 -1.28 -16.74
C CYS A 336 -24.00 -1.81 -16.53
N LEU A 337 -23.78 -3.13 -16.60
CA LEU A 337 -22.49 -3.75 -16.32
C LEU A 337 -21.43 -3.38 -17.37
N ILE A 338 -20.23 -3.06 -16.90
CA ILE A 338 -19.09 -2.76 -17.76
C ILE A 338 -18.47 -4.10 -18.20
N PRO A 339 -18.40 -4.40 -19.51
CA PRO A 339 -17.96 -5.72 -20.00
C PRO A 339 -16.42 -5.81 -20.02
N VAL A 340 -15.80 -5.76 -18.84
CA VAL A 340 -14.33 -5.74 -18.66
C VAL A 340 -13.63 -6.96 -19.26
N GLU A 341 -14.34 -8.08 -19.44
CA GLU A 341 -13.84 -9.27 -20.13
C GLU A 341 -13.41 -8.97 -21.58
N LYS A 342 -13.89 -7.88 -22.18
CA LYS A 342 -13.50 -7.46 -23.54
C LYS A 342 -12.15 -6.75 -23.60
N ALA A 343 -11.58 -6.34 -22.46
CA ALA A 343 -10.36 -5.55 -22.42
C ALA A 343 -9.11 -6.43 -22.31
N ASP A 344 -8.08 -6.15 -23.13
CA ASP A 344 -6.82 -6.92 -23.09
C ASP A 344 -5.75 -6.28 -22.19
N GLY A 345 -6.00 -5.06 -21.70
CA GLY A 345 -5.10 -4.33 -20.81
C GLY A 345 -5.11 -4.86 -19.37
N HIS A 346 -4.21 -4.35 -18.52
CA HIS A 346 -4.06 -4.83 -17.14
C HIS A 346 -4.93 -4.04 -16.16
N PHE A 347 -5.46 -4.72 -15.15
CA PHE A 347 -6.28 -4.10 -14.11
C PHE A 347 -5.58 -4.11 -12.75
N LEU A 348 -5.75 -3.03 -12.00
CA LEU A 348 -5.46 -2.99 -10.57
C LEU A 348 -6.70 -2.49 -9.85
N PHE A 349 -7.30 -3.34 -9.03
CA PHE A 349 -8.43 -2.99 -8.17
C PHE A 349 -7.91 -2.72 -6.76
N ILE A 350 -8.26 -1.55 -6.21
CA ILE A 350 -7.89 -1.12 -4.86
C ILE A 350 -9.19 -0.85 -4.13
N VAL A 351 -9.48 -1.60 -3.07
CA VAL A 351 -10.75 -1.47 -2.34
C VAL A 351 -10.55 -1.47 -0.83
N GLY A 352 -11.29 -0.59 -0.16
CA GLY A 352 -11.50 -0.68 1.28
C GLY A 352 -12.65 -1.63 1.59
N GLU A 353 -12.46 -2.54 2.54
CA GLU A 353 -13.54 -3.46 2.94
C GLU A 353 -14.61 -2.79 3.82
N ASP A 354 -14.30 -1.62 4.37
CA ASP A 354 -15.18 -0.80 5.21
C ASP A 354 -15.64 0.46 4.45
N ASP A 355 -15.77 0.37 3.13
CA ASP A 355 -16.34 1.42 2.28
C ASP A 355 -17.85 1.58 2.56
N CYS A 356 -18.26 2.77 3.01
CA CYS A 356 -19.67 3.09 3.29
C CYS A 356 -20.35 3.91 2.17
N ASN A 357 -19.65 4.28 1.10
CA ASN A 357 -20.29 4.94 -0.05
C ASN A 357 -21.05 3.92 -0.89
N TRP A 358 -20.45 2.74 -1.12
CA TRP A 358 -21.06 1.61 -1.80
C TRP A 358 -20.25 0.32 -1.59
N LYS A 359 -20.71 -0.81 -2.14
CA LYS A 359 -20.13 -2.14 -1.94
C LYS A 359 -18.89 -2.41 -2.81
N SER A 360 -17.89 -1.52 -2.79
CA SER A 360 -16.73 -1.59 -3.70
C SER A 360 -15.97 -2.92 -3.63
N SER A 361 -15.81 -3.50 -2.45
CA SER A 361 -15.16 -4.82 -2.27
C SER A 361 -15.93 -5.96 -2.95
N VAL A 362 -17.27 -5.92 -2.95
CA VAL A 362 -18.13 -6.87 -3.66
C VAL A 362 -17.99 -6.68 -5.16
N TYR A 363 -18.01 -5.43 -5.63
CA TYR A 363 -17.90 -5.10 -7.05
C TYR A 363 -16.54 -5.51 -7.63
N ALA A 364 -15.44 -5.27 -6.91
CA ALA A 364 -14.11 -5.68 -7.35
C ALA A 364 -13.93 -7.20 -7.39
N LYS A 365 -14.50 -7.93 -6.42
CA LYS A 365 -14.54 -9.41 -6.46
C LYS A 365 -15.36 -9.93 -7.65
N ALA A 366 -16.48 -9.28 -7.97
CA ALA A 366 -17.27 -9.63 -9.14
C ALA A 366 -16.52 -9.37 -10.46
N LEU A 367 -15.77 -8.26 -10.57
CA LEU A 367 -14.91 -7.97 -11.72
C LEU A 367 -13.79 -9.01 -11.87
N ALA A 368 -13.11 -9.35 -10.78
CA ALA A 368 -12.08 -10.39 -10.76
C ALA A 368 -12.64 -11.75 -11.22
N HIS A 369 -13.79 -12.16 -10.69
CA HIS A 369 -14.46 -13.39 -11.08
C HIS A 369 -14.84 -13.38 -12.57
N ARG A 370 -15.42 -12.28 -13.06
CA ARG A 370 -15.79 -12.11 -14.47
C ARG A 370 -14.59 -12.25 -15.40
N LEU A 371 -13.43 -11.69 -15.03
CA LEU A 371 -12.18 -11.85 -15.78
C LEU A 371 -11.73 -13.31 -15.78
N GLN A 372 -11.73 -13.97 -14.61
CA GLN A 372 -11.34 -15.38 -14.48
C GLN A 372 -12.24 -16.33 -15.28
N GLU A 373 -13.56 -16.12 -15.28
CA GLU A 373 -14.52 -16.88 -16.09
C GLU A 373 -14.27 -16.76 -17.60
N ASN A 374 -13.53 -15.74 -18.02
CA ASN A 374 -13.15 -15.50 -19.41
C ASN A 374 -11.64 -15.74 -19.64
N ASP A 375 -11.02 -16.59 -18.81
CA ASP A 375 -9.61 -17.00 -18.90
C ASP A 375 -8.60 -15.82 -18.82
N LYS A 376 -8.95 -14.75 -18.11
CA LYS A 376 -8.11 -13.56 -17.93
C LYS A 376 -7.48 -13.51 -16.54
N GLU A 377 -6.14 -13.45 -16.52
CA GLU A 377 -5.32 -13.31 -15.30
C GLU A 377 -4.61 -11.94 -15.21
N ASN A 378 -4.89 -11.02 -16.13
CA ASN A 378 -4.27 -9.70 -16.24
C ASN A 378 -4.82 -8.69 -15.23
N PHE A 379 -5.01 -9.11 -13.96
CA PHE A 379 -5.48 -8.22 -12.91
C PHE A 379 -4.81 -8.49 -11.56
N THR A 380 -4.78 -7.46 -10.72
CA THR A 380 -4.42 -7.54 -9.31
C THR A 380 -5.55 -6.94 -8.48
N LEU A 381 -5.89 -7.59 -7.37
CA LEU A 381 -6.91 -7.11 -6.42
C LEU A 381 -6.24 -6.88 -5.06
N LEU A 382 -6.21 -5.63 -4.62
CA LEU A 382 -5.76 -5.20 -3.31
C LEU A 382 -6.98 -4.86 -2.45
N THR A 383 -7.19 -5.64 -1.39
CA THR A 383 -8.27 -5.47 -0.43
C THR A 383 -7.71 -5.04 0.91
N TYR A 384 -8.25 -3.97 1.48
CA TYR A 384 -7.77 -3.39 2.73
C TYR A 384 -8.86 -3.45 3.82
N PRO A 385 -8.77 -4.41 4.76
CA PRO A 385 -9.65 -4.47 5.92
C PRO A 385 -9.59 -3.17 6.73
N GLY A 386 -10.75 -2.59 7.07
CA GLY A 386 -10.83 -1.35 7.83
C GLY A 386 -10.43 -0.09 7.07
N ALA A 387 -10.19 -0.14 5.75
CA ALA A 387 -10.10 1.04 4.91
C ALA A 387 -11.48 1.41 4.33
N GLY A 388 -11.70 2.70 4.13
CA GLY A 388 -12.97 3.26 3.65
C GLY A 388 -12.94 3.59 2.16
N HIS A 389 -13.88 4.44 1.73
CA HIS A 389 -14.08 4.76 0.31
C HIS A 389 -12.91 5.50 -0.34
N ARG A 390 -12.40 6.58 0.28
CA ARG A 390 -11.43 7.49 -0.35
C ARG A 390 -9.99 7.15 0.00
N ILE A 391 -9.41 6.18 -0.71
CA ILE A 391 -7.99 5.83 -0.58
C ILE A 391 -7.15 6.83 -1.41
N ASP A 392 -6.65 7.87 -0.75
CA ASP A 392 -5.83 8.94 -1.32
C ASP A 392 -4.31 8.62 -1.25
N PRO A 393 -3.43 9.46 -1.85
CA PRO A 393 -1.98 9.32 -1.68
C PRO A 393 -1.56 9.34 -0.19
N PRO A 394 -0.39 8.77 0.16
CA PRO A 394 0.10 8.66 1.53
C PRO A 394 0.15 10.00 2.25
N CYS A 395 0.05 9.94 3.58
CA CYS A 395 0.03 11.11 4.47
C CYS A 395 -1.19 12.04 4.30
N SER A 396 -2.16 11.68 3.44
CA SER A 396 -3.47 12.34 3.42
C SER A 396 -4.22 12.06 4.73
N PRO A 397 -4.89 13.07 5.34
CA PRO A 397 -5.63 12.85 6.57
C PRO A 397 -6.82 11.91 6.38
N PHE A 398 -7.05 11.05 7.37
CA PHE A 398 -8.22 10.19 7.41
C PHE A 398 -9.49 11.01 7.67
N CYS A 399 -10.50 10.81 6.84
CA CYS A 399 -11.80 11.46 6.98
C CYS A 399 -12.92 10.42 6.99
N TYR A 400 -13.51 10.17 8.17
CA TYR A 400 -14.65 9.26 8.29
C TYR A 400 -15.94 9.82 7.66
N THR A 401 -16.13 11.14 7.74
CA THR A 401 -17.31 11.83 7.24
C THR A 401 -16.89 13.05 6.41
N THR A 402 -17.50 13.20 5.23
CA THR A 402 -17.23 14.32 4.31
C THR A 402 -18.53 14.82 3.69
N ILE A 403 -18.56 16.09 3.27
CA ILE A 403 -19.70 16.62 2.50
C ILE A 403 -19.70 16.00 1.10
N ASP A 404 -20.76 15.27 0.78
CA ASP A 404 -21.04 14.81 -0.58
C ASP A 404 -21.42 16.00 -1.46
N ARG A 405 -20.75 16.17 -2.60
CA ARG A 405 -20.98 17.34 -3.47
C ARG A 405 -22.33 17.30 -4.16
N VAL A 406 -22.80 16.11 -4.51
CA VAL A 406 -24.04 15.91 -5.28
C VAL A 406 -25.27 16.11 -4.38
N LEU A 407 -25.24 15.52 -3.19
CA LEU A 407 -26.32 15.60 -2.21
C LEU A 407 -26.25 16.86 -1.34
N GLY A 408 -25.06 17.45 -1.19
CA GLY A 408 -24.84 18.64 -0.36
C GLY A 408 -24.95 18.37 1.15
N VAL A 409 -24.79 17.12 1.59
CA VAL A 409 -24.92 16.67 2.98
C VAL A 409 -23.71 15.85 3.42
N PRO A 410 -23.38 15.79 4.72
CA PRO A 410 -22.32 14.93 5.22
C PRO A 410 -22.69 13.46 5.07
N ILE A 411 -21.82 12.67 4.44
CA ILE A 411 -21.96 11.21 4.30
C ILE A 411 -20.80 10.49 4.99
N VAL A 412 -21.06 9.26 5.46
CA VAL A 412 -20.01 8.36 5.94
C VAL A 412 -19.24 7.76 4.77
N GLY A 413 -17.90 7.88 4.78
CA GLY A 413 -17.01 7.19 3.85
C GLY A 413 -16.49 5.85 4.38
N GLY A 414 -16.63 5.63 5.69
CA GLY A 414 -16.18 4.42 6.38
C GLY A 414 -14.67 4.36 6.62
N GLY A 415 -14.21 3.26 7.22
CA GLY A 415 -12.82 3.01 7.58
C GLY A 415 -12.44 3.38 9.00
N GLN A 416 -11.24 2.94 9.39
CA GLN A 416 -10.60 3.17 10.67
C GLN A 416 -9.26 3.89 10.44
N LEU A 417 -8.91 4.86 11.28
CA LEU A 417 -7.78 5.78 11.05
C LEU A 417 -6.48 5.07 10.66
N GLU A 418 -6.02 4.11 11.46
CA GLU A 418 -4.75 3.42 11.17
C GLU A 418 -4.86 2.55 9.91
N ALA A 419 -5.84 1.66 9.85
CA ALA A 419 -6.01 0.74 8.74
C ALA A 419 -6.18 1.46 7.40
N HIS A 420 -6.97 2.52 7.38
CA HIS A 420 -7.17 3.38 6.21
C HIS A 420 -5.86 4.05 5.79
N CYS A 421 -5.12 4.67 6.72
CA CYS A 421 -3.88 5.35 6.36
C CYS A 421 -2.78 4.37 5.90
N ARG A 422 -2.75 3.14 6.43
CA ARG A 422 -1.87 2.08 5.92
C ARG A 422 -2.25 1.64 4.51
N ALA A 423 -3.55 1.58 4.19
CA ALA A 423 -4.00 1.30 2.83
C ALA A 423 -3.55 2.39 1.84
N GLN A 424 -3.61 3.67 2.23
CA GLN A 424 -3.06 4.78 1.43
C GLN A 424 -1.55 4.63 1.21
N GLU A 425 -0.80 4.22 2.24
CA GLU A 425 0.64 3.96 2.11
C GLU A 425 0.94 2.81 1.16
N ASP A 426 0.27 1.66 1.33
CA ASP A 426 0.54 0.44 0.59
C ASP A 426 0.11 0.54 -0.88
N SER A 427 -1.10 1.02 -1.15
CA SER A 427 -1.67 1.11 -2.50
C SER A 427 -0.97 2.10 -3.43
N TRP A 428 -0.28 3.10 -2.85
CA TRP A 428 0.47 4.10 -3.60
C TRP A 428 1.91 3.71 -3.87
N ALA A 429 2.45 2.85 -3.02
CA ALA A 429 3.87 2.68 -2.99
C ALA A 429 4.33 1.73 -4.08
N LYS A 430 5.51 2.03 -4.63
CA LYS A 430 6.18 1.12 -5.55
C LYS A 430 6.60 -0.10 -4.73
N ALA A 431 6.44 -1.29 -5.32
CA ALA A 431 7.00 -2.51 -4.78
C ALA A 431 8.45 -2.27 -4.35
N THR A 432 8.80 -2.70 -3.14
CA THR A 432 10.16 -2.52 -2.64
C THR A 432 11.11 -3.28 -3.57
N THR A 433 12.08 -2.58 -4.13
CA THR A 433 13.14 -3.23 -4.93
C THR A 433 14.06 -4.01 -4.01
N ILE A 434 14.77 -5.03 -4.53
CA ILE A 434 15.78 -5.74 -3.73
C ILE A 434 16.83 -4.76 -3.23
N LYS A 435 17.24 -3.80 -4.08
CA LYS A 435 18.22 -2.78 -3.71
C LYS A 435 17.79 -1.98 -2.48
N GLU A 436 16.54 -1.53 -2.44
CA GLU A 436 16.00 -0.78 -1.30
C GLU A 436 15.85 -1.66 -0.06
N ALA A 437 15.38 -2.90 -0.22
CA ALA A 437 15.28 -3.86 0.88
C ALA A 437 16.65 -4.14 1.51
N LEU A 438 17.69 -4.30 0.69
CA LEU A 438 19.07 -4.48 1.14
C LEU A 438 19.56 -3.24 1.89
N ALA A 439 19.36 -2.03 1.36
CA ALA A 439 19.80 -0.81 2.04
C ALA A 439 19.15 -0.66 3.43
N LYS A 440 17.83 -0.89 3.52
CA LYS A 440 17.10 -0.90 4.82
C LYS A 440 17.63 -1.98 5.76
N TRP A 441 17.95 -3.16 5.24
CA TRP A 441 18.51 -4.26 6.02
C TRP A 441 19.92 -3.93 6.55
N GLU A 442 20.77 -3.32 5.74
CA GLU A 442 22.12 -2.87 6.15
C GLU A 442 22.03 -1.79 7.24
N GLU A 443 21.12 -0.81 7.07
CA GLU A 443 20.87 0.23 8.08
C GLU A 443 20.41 -0.36 9.42
N LYS A 444 19.47 -1.31 9.37
CA LYS A 444 18.91 -1.95 10.56
C LYS A 444 19.91 -2.85 11.30
N THR A 445 20.79 -3.54 10.57
CA THR A 445 21.72 -4.52 11.15
C THR A 445 23.12 -3.98 11.40
N GLY A 446 23.50 -2.89 10.73
CA GLY A 446 24.86 -2.36 10.70
C GLY A 446 25.85 -3.21 9.90
N GLN A 447 25.40 -4.26 9.21
CA GLN A 447 26.24 -5.15 8.40
C GLN A 447 26.17 -4.77 6.92
N LYS A 448 27.23 -5.05 6.17
CA LYS A 448 27.21 -4.97 4.71
C LYS A 448 26.62 -6.25 4.12
N ALA A 449 25.63 -6.13 3.25
CA ALA A 449 24.92 -7.25 2.65
C ALA A 449 25.84 -8.18 1.85
N ALA A 450 26.89 -7.65 1.22
CA ALA A 450 27.85 -8.45 0.46
C ALA A 450 28.73 -9.38 1.33
N GLU A 451 28.86 -9.08 2.62
CA GLU A 451 29.68 -9.84 3.57
C GLU A 451 28.84 -10.77 4.45
N ALA A 452 27.52 -10.60 4.45
CA ALA A 452 26.61 -11.33 5.30
C ALA A 452 26.34 -12.76 4.81
N LYS A 453 26.38 -13.72 5.74
CA LYS A 453 26.00 -15.12 5.49
C LYS A 453 24.49 -15.34 5.48
N GLU A 454 23.75 -14.52 6.21
CA GLU A 454 22.29 -14.63 6.33
C GLU A 454 21.66 -13.26 6.08
N VAL A 455 20.79 -13.19 5.06
CA VAL A 455 20.11 -11.95 4.67
C VAL A 455 18.60 -12.14 4.71
N LYS A 456 17.92 -11.23 5.40
CA LYS A 456 16.48 -11.32 5.71
C LYS A 456 15.71 -10.18 5.08
N LEU A 457 15.09 -10.46 3.94
CA LEU A 457 14.26 -9.54 3.16
C LEU A 457 12.78 -9.97 3.15
N TYR A 458 12.33 -10.62 4.23
CA TYR A 458 10.95 -11.07 4.36
C TYR A 458 10.02 -9.91 4.78
N ALA A 459 8.72 -10.02 4.48
CA ALA A 459 7.68 -9.09 4.91
C ALA A 459 8.02 -7.62 4.64
N GLN A 460 8.47 -7.31 3.42
CA GLN A 460 8.67 -5.91 3.06
C GLN A 460 7.32 -5.21 2.98
N ILE A 461 7.31 -3.95 3.42
CA ILE A 461 6.16 -3.07 3.32
C ILE A 461 6.65 -1.80 2.63
N PRO A 462 6.27 -1.57 1.38
CA PRO A 462 5.46 -2.43 0.48
C PRO A 462 6.20 -3.72 0.07
N PRO A 463 5.51 -4.78 -0.35
CA PRO A 463 6.14 -6.08 -0.66
C PRO A 463 7.08 -6.00 -1.86
N ILE A 464 7.99 -6.97 -1.95
CA ILE A 464 8.82 -7.18 -3.15
C ILE A 464 8.01 -7.95 -4.18
N GLU A 465 7.87 -7.41 -5.39
CA GLU A 465 7.19 -8.10 -6.50
C GLU A 465 8.16 -8.80 -7.46
N LYS A 466 9.39 -8.26 -7.58
CA LYS A 466 10.36 -8.72 -8.57
C LYS A 466 11.74 -8.86 -7.95
N MET A 467 12.33 -10.04 -8.14
CA MET A 467 13.75 -10.27 -7.85
C MET A 467 14.59 -9.55 -8.90
N ASP A 468 15.38 -8.55 -8.49
CA ASP A 468 16.25 -7.78 -9.39
C ASP A 468 17.74 -8.17 -9.25
N ALA A 469 18.57 -7.64 -10.14
CA ALA A 469 19.99 -7.97 -10.24
C ALA A 469 20.80 -7.63 -8.97
N SER A 470 20.26 -6.83 -8.06
CA SER A 470 20.92 -6.47 -6.80
C SER A 470 21.10 -7.68 -5.88
N LEU A 471 20.35 -8.77 -6.07
CA LEU A 471 20.63 -10.04 -5.39
C LEU A 471 22.04 -10.57 -5.69
N SER A 472 22.60 -10.26 -6.87
CA SER A 472 23.93 -10.74 -7.25
C SER A 472 25.07 -10.20 -6.38
N THR A 473 24.83 -9.16 -5.57
CA THR A 473 25.82 -8.64 -4.62
C THR A 473 26.01 -9.53 -3.40
N LEU A 474 25.09 -10.47 -3.15
CA LEU A 474 25.07 -11.36 -2.00
C LEU A 474 26.02 -12.57 -2.17
N VAL A 475 27.29 -12.30 -2.50
CA VAL A 475 28.27 -13.32 -2.89
C VAL A 475 28.60 -14.34 -1.79
N ASN A 476 28.50 -13.92 -0.52
CA ASN A 476 28.78 -14.75 0.66
C ASN A 476 27.52 -15.31 1.33
N CYS A 477 26.34 -15.04 0.77
CA CYS A 477 25.08 -15.42 1.39
C CYS A 477 24.85 -16.93 1.30
N GLU A 478 24.68 -17.57 2.45
CA GLU A 478 24.32 -18.97 2.60
C GLU A 478 22.80 -19.15 2.84
N LYS A 479 22.14 -18.15 3.42
CA LYS A 479 20.71 -18.16 3.75
C LYS A 479 20.01 -16.88 3.31
N LEU A 480 19.06 -17.00 2.38
CA LEU A 480 18.27 -15.88 1.88
C LEU A 480 16.78 -16.06 2.22
N SER A 481 16.20 -15.09 2.92
CA SER A 481 14.76 -15.05 3.22
C SER A 481 14.06 -13.96 2.42
N LEU A 482 13.12 -14.37 1.57
CA LEU A 482 12.25 -13.54 0.73
C LEU A 482 10.76 -13.88 0.95
N SER A 483 10.44 -14.62 2.02
CA SER A 483 9.08 -15.01 2.35
C SER A 483 8.16 -13.83 2.68
N THR A 484 6.84 -14.00 2.49
CA THR A 484 5.82 -12.97 2.75
C THR A 484 6.08 -11.71 1.92
N ASN A 485 6.14 -11.89 0.61
CA ASN A 485 6.24 -10.82 -0.39
C ASN A 485 5.26 -11.16 -1.54
N CYS A 486 5.35 -10.50 -2.69
CA CYS A 486 4.48 -10.72 -3.85
C CYS A 486 5.26 -11.18 -5.08
N ILE A 487 6.32 -11.97 -4.89
CA ILE A 487 7.21 -12.39 -5.97
C ILE A 487 6.48 -13.38 -6.88
N GLU A 488 6.44 -13.10 -8.18
CA GLU A 488 5.80 -13.99 -9.17
C GLU A 488 6.79 -14.94 -9.87
N LYS A 489 8.06 -14.50 -10.01
CA LYS A 489 9.09 -15.20 -10.78
C LYS A 489 10.41 -15.22 -10.03
N ILE A 490 11.01 -16.41 -9.95
CA ILE A 490 12.35 -16.59 -9.41
C ILE A 490 13.36 -16.17 -10.49
N ALA A 491 14.26 -15.25 -10.17
CA ALA A 491 15.26 -14.75 -11.10
C ALA A 491 16.48 -14.17 -10.38
N ASN A 492 17.55 -13.91 -11.15
CA ASN A 492 18.73 -13.16 -10.70
C ASN A 492 19.51 -13.79 -9.52
N LEU A 493 19.49 -15.12 -9.41
CA LEU A 493 20.22 -15.87 -8.39
C LEU A 493 21.70 -16.17 -8.75
N ASN A 494 22.16 -15.76 -9.94
CA ASN A 494 23.48 -16.12 -10.50
C ASN A 494 24.69 -15.72 -9.63
N GLY A 495 24.55 -14.70 -8.77
CA GLY A 495 25.62 -14.25 -7.89
C GLY A 495 25.76 -15.06 -6.60
N LEU A 496 24.74 -15.85 -6.22
CA LEU A 496 24.65 -16.49 -4.90
C LEU A 496 25.25 -17.90 -4.92
N LYS A 497 26.55 -17.99 -5.21
CA LYS A 497 27.28 -19.26 -5.39
C LYS A 497 27.38 -20.11 -4.13
N ASN A 498 27.02 -19.57 -2.97
CA ASN A 498 27.12 -20.25 -1.67
C ASN A 498 25.73 -20.50 -1.05
N LEU A 499 24.64 -20.25 -1.77
CA LEU A 499 23.29 -20.34 -1.22
C LEU A 499 22.91 -21.78 -0.91
N ARG A 500 22.57 -22.04 0.35
CA ARG A 500 22.15 -23.36 0.88
C ARG A 500 20.68 -23.37 1.28
N ILE A 501 20.16 -22.26 1.80
CA ILE A 501 18.76 -22.15 2.26
C ILE A 501 18.09 -20.98 1.55
N LEU A 502 16.98 -21.25 0.87
CA LEU A 502 16.15 -20.25 0.20
C LEU A 502 14.71 -20.32 0.71
N SER A 503 14.23 -19.21 1.26
CA SER A 503 12.89 -19.07 1.81
C SER A 503 12.07 -18.11 0.95
N LEU A 504 11.05 -18.64 0.28
CA LEU A 504 10.14 -18.00 -0.69
C LEU A 504 8.66 -18.28 -0.37
N GLY A 505 8.33 -18.69 0.85
CA GLY A 505 6.96 -18.98 1.25
C GLY A 505 6.08 -17.73 1.28
N ARG A 506 4.77 -17.87 1.06
CA ARG A 506 3.81 -16.74 0.96
C ARG A 506 4.25 -15.72 -0.10
N ASN A 507 4.28 -16.17 -1.35
CA ASN A 507 4.53 -15.36 -2.55
C ASN A 507 3.52 -15.79 -3.65
N ASN A 508 3.68 -15.26 -4.87
CA ASN A 508 2.79 -15.53 -6.01
C ASN A 508 3.46 -16.41 -7.09
N ILE A 509 4.37 -17.30 -6.70
CA ILE A 509 5.21 -18.07 -7.64
C ILE A 509 4.40 -19.18 -8.27
N LYS A 510 4.43 -19.27 -9.61
CA LYS A 510 3.68 -20.28 -10.40
C LYS A 510 4.52 -21.49 -10.86
N ASN A 511 5.85 -21.37 -10.88
CA ASN A 511 6.76 -22.44 -11.31
C ASN A 511 8.18 -22.23 -10.74
N LEU A 512 9.02 -23.26 -10.87
CA LEU A 512 10.37 -23.31 -10.29
C LEU A 512 11.49 -22.88 -11.25
N ASN A 513 11.16 -22.32 -12.43
CA ASN A 513 12.18 -21.81 -13.35
C ASN A 513 12.94 -20.64 -12.70
N GLY A 514 14.24 -20.56 -12.93
CA GLY A 514 15.13 -19.55 -12.35
C GLY A 514 15.97 -20.05 -11.17
N LEU A 515 15.71 -21.26 -10.67
CA LEU A 515 16.52 -21.93 -9.64
C LEU A 515 17.76 -22.64 -10.20
N GLU A 516 17.94 -22.71 -11.52
CA GLU A 516 19.03 -23.45 -12.17
C GLU A 516 20.40 -22.93 -11.73
N ALA A 517 20.50 -21.63 -11.46
CA ALA A 517 21.73 -20.97 -11.03
C ALA A 517 22.23 -21.43 -9.65
N VAL A 518 21.34 -21.94 -8.79
CA VAL A 518 21.65 -22.39 -7.42
C VAL A 518 21.37 -23.88 -7.22
N GLY A 519 21.06 -24.62 -8.28
CA GLY A 519 20.68 -26.04 -8.20
C GLY A 519 21.78 -26.95 -7.61
N ASP A 520 23.04 -26.60 -7.84
CA ASP A 520 24.19 -27.37 -7.35
C ASP A 520 24.56 -27.06 -5.88
N THR A 521 23.94 -26.06 -5.26
CA THR A 521 24.31 -25.57 -3.92
C THR A 521 23.16 -25.64 -2.93
N LEU A 522 21.91 -25.56 -3.39
CA LEU A 522 20.73 -25.48 -2.54
C LEU A 522 20.45 -26.80 -1.80
N GLU A 523 20.33 -26.72 -0.48
CA GLU A 523 20.04 -27.84 0.42
C GLU A 523 18.62 -27.77 0.99
N GLU A 524 18.07 -26.56 1.19
CA GLU A 524 16.72 -26.35 1.71
C GLU A 524 15.96 -25.30 0.88
N LEU A 525 14.73 -25.65 0.47
CA LEU A 525 13.81 -24.76 -0.23
C LEU A 525 12.48 -24.70 0.51
N TRP A 526 12.11 -23.51 0.98
CA TRP A 526 10.81 -23.26 1.61
C TRP A 526 9.95 -22.41 0.67
N ILE A 527 8.95 -22.99 0.04
CA ILE A 527 8.10 -22.38 -0.99
C ILE A 527 6.60 -22.63 -0.76
N SER A 528 6.22 -22.88 0.50
CA SER A 528 4.81 -23.04 0.90
C SER A 528 3.97 -21.78 0.65
N TYR A 529 2.65 -21.92 0.46
CA TYR A 529 1.72 -20.81 0.19
C TYR A 529 2.12 -20.02 -1.06
N ASN A 530 2.16 -20.71 -2.20
CA ASN A 530 2.39 -20.16 -3.54
C ASN A 530 1.35 -20.76 -4.51
N LEU A 531 1.51 -20.56 -5.81
CA LEU A 531 0.57 -20.99 -6.85
C LEU A 531 1.19 -22.03 -7.80
N ILE A 532 2.05 -22.91 -7.28
CA ILE A 532 2.78 -23.87 -8.12
C ILE A 532 1.86 -25.02 -8.53
N GLU A 533 1.64 -25.16 -9.84
CA GLU A 533 0.88 -26.27 -10.40
C GLU A 533 1.78 -27.39 -10.94
N LYS A 534 2.93 -27.01 -11.52
CA LYS A 534 3.83 -27.94 -12.23
C LYS A 534 5.25 -27.84 -11.67
N LEU A 535 5.87 -28.99 -11.42
CA LEU A 535 7.21 -29.11 -10.85
C LEU A 535 8.33 -29.08 -11.92
N LYS A 536 8.12 -28.34 -13.00
CA LYS A 536 9.15 -28.15 -14.03
C LYS A 536 10.34 -27.38 -13.44
N GLY A 537 11.56 -27.91 -13.60
CA GLY A 537 12.80 -27.32 -13.09
C GLY A 537 13.24 -27.86 -11.74
N ILE A 538 12.43 -28.69 -11.05
CA ILE A 538 12.81 -29.30 -9.76
C ILE A 538 14.06 -30.17 -9.88
N ASN A 539 14.21 -30.88 -11.00
CA ASN A 539 15.25 -31.86 -11.27
C ASN A 539 16.68 -31.29 -11.27
N VAL A 540 16.83 -29.97 -11.31
CA VAL A 540 18.12 -29.27 -11.31
C VAL A 540 18.75 -29.24 -9.90
N MET A 541 17.95 -29.36 -8.83
CA MET A 541 18.42 -29.21 -7.45
C MET A 541 18.94 -30.52 -6.85
N LYS A 542 20.11 -31.00 -7.29
CA LYS A 542 20.61 -32.33 -6.92
C LYS A 542 20.99 -32.51 -5.45
N LYS A 543 21.28 -31.42 -4.72
CA LYS A 543 21.64 -31.45 -3.29
C LYS A 543 20.48 -31.14 -2.34
N LEU A 544 19.27 -30.94 -2.86
CA LEU A 544 18.12 -30.57 -2.04
C LEU A 544 17.75 -31.71 -1.08
N LYS A 545 17.74 -31.41 0.22
CA LYS A 545 17.40 -32.34 1.30
C LYS A 545 16.04 -32.04 1.91
N VAL A 546 15.69 -30.75 2.01
CA VAL A 546 14.45 -30.28 2.63
C VAL A 546 13.65 -29.48 1.61
N LEU A 547 12.41 -29.90 1.38
CA LEU A 547 11.47 -29.19 0.52
C LEU A 547 10.15 -28.97 1.27
N TYR A 548 9.87 -27.71 1.61
CA TYR A 548 8.58 -27.31 2.18
C TYR A 548 7.77 -26.60 1.10
N MET A 549 6.71 -27.24 0.62
CA MET A 549 5.87 -26.75 -0.48
C MET A 549 4.38 -26.96 -0.24
N SER A 550 3.96 -26.92 1.03
CA SER A 550 2.54 -26.95 1.42
C SER A 550 1.72 -25.79 0.85
N ASN A 551 0.42 -25.97 0.69
CA ASN A 551 -0.51 -24.96 0.18
C ASN A 551 -0.04 -24.40 -1.18
N ASN A 552 0.10 -25.30 -2.15
CA ASN A 552 0.33 -25.00 -3.57
C ASN A 552 -0.80 -25.64 -4.40
N SER A 553 -0.69 -25.67 -5.73
CA SER A 553 -1.78 -26.08 -6.63
C SER A 553 -1.46 -27.35 -7.43
N VAL A 554 -0.62 -28.25 -6.89
CA VAL A 554 -0.27 -29.51 -7.56
C VAL A 554 -1.42 -30.51 -7.44
N LYS A 555 -1.95 -30.98 -8.58
CA LYS A 555 -3.16 -31.82 -8.67
C LYS A 555 -2.88 -33.27 -9.05
N ASP A 556 -1.73 -33.57 -9.65
CA ASP A 556 -1.49 -34.84 -10.34
C ASP A 556 -0.24 -35.59 -9.86
N TRP A 557 -0.34 -36.92 -9.77
CA TRP A 557 0.80 -37.79 -9.47
C TRP A 557 1.94 -37.69 -10.50
N ALA A 558 1.62 -37.34 -11.75
CA ALA A 558 2.63 -37.14 -12.79
C ALA A 558 3.61 -36.01 -12.46
N GLU A 559 3.16 -34.99 -11.74
CA GLU A 559 4.03 -33.93 -11.23
C GLU A 559 4.76 -34.41 -9.98
N PHE A 560 4.07 -35.07 -9.04
CA PHE A 560 4.67 -35.57 -7.80
C PHE A 560 5.84 -36.55 -8.03
N VAL A 561 5.73 -37.47 -8.99
CA VAL A 561 6.80 -38.44 -9.30
C VAL A 561 8.10 -37.76 -9.74
N LYS A 562 8.07 -36.53 -10.25
CA LYS A 562 9.28 -35.76 -10.60
C LYS A 562 10.16 -35.46 -9.38
N LEU A 563 9.60 -35.51 -8.17
CA LEU A 563 10.38 -35.40 -6.94
C LEU A 563 11.34 -36.60 -6.76
N ALA A 564 11.10 -37.73 -7.41
CA ALA A 564 12.00 -38.89 -7.38
C ALA A 564 13.35 -38.61 -8.07
N ASP A 565 13.41 -37.60 -8.96
CA ASP A 565 14.64 -37.16 -9.63
C ASP A 565 15.61 -36.41 -8.70
N LEU A 566 15.20 -36.15 -7.46
CA LEU A 566 16.00 -35.55 -6.40
C LEU A 566 16.68 -36.65 -5.57
N PRO A 567 17.99 -36.89 -5.77
CA PRO A 567 18.66 -38.04 -5.15
C PRO A 567 18.84 -37.91 -3.64
N SER A 568 18.80 -36.69 -3.11
CA SER A 568 19.11 -36.36 -1.70
C SER A 568 17.91 -35.87 -0.89
N LEU A 569 16.68 -35.93 -1.43
CA LEU A 569 15.50 -35.43 -0.73
C LEU A 569 15.15 -36.33 0.46
N GLU A 570 15.09 -35.75 1.67
CA GLU A 570 14.87 -36.47 2.92
C GLU A 570 13.62 -35.99 3.68
N ASP A 571 13.33 -34.68 3.68
CA ASP A 571 12.19 -34.07 4.37
C ASP A 571 11.30 -33.31 3.37
N LEU A 572 10.05 -33.73 3.25
CA LEU A 572 9.06 -33.13 2.35
C LEU A 572 7.82 -32.73 3.15
N VAL A 573 7.38 -31.48 2.96
CA VAL A 573 6.06 -31.02 3.42
C VAL A 573 5.26 -30.59 2.19
N PHE A 574 4.17 -31.30 1.94
CA PHE A 574 3.32 -31.20 0.76
C PHE A 574 1.83 -30.95 1.10
N MET A 575 1.47 -30.93 2.38
CA MET A 575 0.09 -30.69 2.83
C MET A 575 -0.62 -29.49 2.17
N GLY A 576 -1.92 -29.61 1.91
CA GLY A 576 -2.74 -28.53 1.34
C GLY A 576 -2.52 -28.31 -0.16
N ASN A 577 -1.91 -29.29 -0.85
CA ASN A 577 -1.98 -29.38 -2.31
C ASN A 577 -3.21 -30.23 -2.68
N PRO A 578 -3.94 -29.92 -3.77
CA PRO A 578 -5.11 -30.69 -4.17
C PRO A 578 -4.89 -32.20 -4.31
N LEU A 579 -3.69 -32.62 -4.74
CA LEU A 579 -3.30 -34.03 -4.79
C LEU A 579 -3.28 -34.68 -3.39
N GLU A 580 -2.68 -34.00 -2.42
CA GLU A 580 -2.58 -34.51 -1.05
C GLU A 580 -3.93 -34.52 -0.37
N GLU A 581 -4.69 -33.43 -0.45
CA GLU A 581 -6.02 -33.33 0.18
C GLU A 581 -6.96 -34.46 -0.30
N LYS A 582 -6.92 -34.77 -1.60
CA LYS A 582 -7.71 -35.86 -2.18
C LYS A 582 -7.31 -37.23 -1.60
N HIS A 583 -6.01 -37.53 -1.56
CA HIS A 583 -5.52 -38.83 -1.12
C HIS A 583 -5.50 -39.00 0.41
N THR A 584 -5.46 -37.90 1.15
CA THR A 584 -5.67 -37.87 2.60
C THR A 584 -7.12 -38.15 2.93
N ALA A 585 -8.08 -37.61 2.16
CA ALA A 585 -9.50 -37.96 2.29
C ALA A 585 -9.76 -39.45 2.00
N ASP A 586 -9.03 -40.03 1.05
CA ASP A 586 -9.08 -41.47 0.72
C ASP A 586 -8.28 -42.36 1.70
N GLY A 587 -7.57 -41.76 2.66
CA GLY A 587 -6.78 -42.47 3.68
C GLY A 587 -5.50 -43.15 3.18
N ASN A 588 -5.07 -42.90 1.95
CA ASN A 588 -3.96 -43.61 1.30
C ASN A 588 -2.75 -42.72 0.95
N TRP A 589 -2.78 -41.42 1.30
CA TRP A 589 -1.71 -40.46 0.98
C TRP A 589 -0.31 -40.95 1.37
N LEU A 590 -0.12 -41.33 2.64
CA LEU A 590 1.20 -41.69 3.16
C LEU A 590 1.81 -42.89 2.43
N GLU A 591 1.00 -43.93 2.19
CA GLU A 591 1.43 -45.16 1.51
C GLU A 591 1.78 -44.89 0.04
N GLU A 592 0.89 -44.20 -0.69
CA GLU A 592 1.09 -43.93 -2.13
C GLU A 592 2.25 -42.96 -2.38
N ALA A 593 2.43 -41.96 -1.50
CA ALA A 593 3.53 -41.00 -1.60
C ALA A 593 4.88 -41.65 -1.28
N THR A 594 4.99 -42.43 -0.21
CA THR A 594 6.25 -43.10 0.19
C THR A 594 6.65 -44.21 -0.78
N LYS A 595 5.68 -44.91 -1.38
CA LYS A 595 5.93 -45.87 -2.47
C LYS A 595 6.59 -45.23 -3.69
N ARG A 596 6.20 -44.00 -4.04
CA ARG A 596 6.78 -43.24 -5.17
C ARG A 596 8.09 -42.54 -4.81
N LEU A 597 8.27 -42.16 -3.54
CA LEU A 597 9.47 -41.52 -3.02
C LEU A 597 10.11 -42.37 -1.92
N PRO A 598 10.71 -43.53 -2.28
CA PRO A 598 11.18 -44.50 -1.29
C PRO A 598 12.40 -44.02 -0.48
N LYS A 599 13.03 -42.91 -0.87
CA LYS A 599 14.20 -42.34 -0.20
C LYS A 599 13.84 -41.36 0.92
N LEU A 600 12.57 -40.99 1.03
CA LEU A 600 12.11 -39.97 1.96
C LEU A 600 12.18 -40.48 3.42
N LYS A 601 12.70 -39.67 4.33
CA LYS A 601 12.78 -39.96 5.76
C LYS A 601 11.61 -39.35 6.53
N LYS A 602 11.07 -38.23 6.04
CA LYS A 602 9.98 -37.50 6.68
C LYS A 602 9.01 -36.93 5.63
N LEU A 603 7.73 -37.16 5.83
CA LEU A 603 6.64 -36.66 4.99
C LEU A 603 5.60 -35.97 5.87
N ASP A 604 5.32 -34.70 5.58
CA ASP A 604 4.28 -33.90 6.24
C ASP A 604 4.41 -33.85 7.77
N GLY A 605 5.65 -33.82 8.26
CA GLY A 605 5.94 -33.84 9.70
C GLY A 605 6.13 -35.23 10.28
N ASN A 606 5.72 -36.29 9.59
CA ASN A 606 5.73 -37.67 10.08
C ASN A 606 6.99 -38.43 9.61
N PRO A 607 7.68 -39.16 10.51
CA PRO A 607 8.80 -40.01 10.13
C PRO A 607 8.32 -41.23 9.32
N VAL A 608 9.02 -41.54 8.24
CA VAL A 608 8.78 -42.72 7.39
C VAL A 608 9.61 -43.88 7.94
N ILE A 609 8.95 -44.86 8.55
CA ILE A 609 9.60 -46.05 9.12
C ILE A 609 9.58 -47.16 8.06
N LYS A 610 10.76 -47.66 7.65
CA LYS A 610 10.88 -48.82 6.76
C LYS A 610 10.91 -50.10 7.58
N GLN A 611 10.20 -51.13 7.15
CA GLN A 611 10.48 -52.51 7.58
C GLN A 611 11.69 -52.97 6.75
N GLU A 612 12.80 -53.31 7.41
CA GLU A 612 13.94 -53.96 6.75
C GLU A 612 13.51 -55.39 6.38
N GLU A 613 13.45 -55.71 5.09
CA GLU A 613 13.38 -57.11 4.64
C GLU A 613 14.74 -57.74 4.92
N GLU A 614 14.78 -58.73 5.80
CA GLU A 614 15.93 -59.59 6.05
C GLU A 614 16.36 -60.23 4.72
N GLU A 615 17.53 -59.82 4.20
CA GLU A 615 18.22 -60.54 3.13
C GLU A 615 18.55 -61.95 3.65
N GLY A 616 17.84 -62.95 3.12
CA GLY A 616 18.15 -64.35 3.33
C GLY A 616 19.49 -64.69 2.69
N ASP A 617 20.52 -64.79 3.52
CA ASP A 617 21.79 -65.44 3.18
C ASP A 617 21.51 -66.92 2.87
N GLY A 618 21.40 -67.23 1.58
CA GLY A 618 21.39 -68.60 1.07
C GLY A 618 22.78 -68.97 0.57
N ASP A 619 23.65 -69.39 1.49
CA ASP A 619 24.93 -70.02 1.15
C ASP A 619 24.74 -71.53 0.87
N ALA A 620 25.49 -72.00 -0.14
CA ALA A 620 25.50 -73.34 -0.69
C ALA A 620 26.28 -74.38 0.15
#